data_AF-A0A1B1C9A1-F1
#
_entry.id   AF-A0A1B1C9A1-F1
#
_cell.length_a   1.000
_cell.length_b   1.000
_cell.length_c   1.000
_cell.angle_alpha   90.00
_cell.angle_beta   90.00
_cell.angle_gamma   90.00
#
_symmetry.space_group_name_H-M   'P 1'
#
loop_
_entity.id
_entity.type
_entity.pdbx_description
1 polymer ?
#
loop_
_entity_poly.entity_id
_entity_poly.type
_entity_poly.pdbx_seq_one_letter_code
_entity_poly.pdbx_strand_id
1 'polypeptide(L)' 'MAQFSALEAATRRVTDDRIQIAVQEAEIAGGVLRGEPTSLAREKLMSCLQNLRFHIFARDLIQARISVDQHLPPISRT' A
#
# COMPACT_ATOMS: atom_id res chain seq x y z
N MET A 1 8.58 -20.54 -3.11
CA MET A 1 7.96 -19.76 -4.20
C MET A 1 6.77 -18.91 -3.73
N ALA A 2 5.82 -19.44 -2.94
CA ALA A 2 4.62 -18.70 -2.53
C ALA A 2 4.82 -17.42 -1.68
N GLN A 3 5.94 -17.29 -0.96
CA GLN A 3 6.19 -16.10 -0.12
C GLN A 3 6.65 -14.88 -0.94
N PHE A 4 7.41 -15.09 -2.01
CA PHE A 4 7.84 -14.01 -2.92
C PHE A 4 6.64 -13.40 -3.65
N SER A 5 5.70 -14.22 -4.11
CA SER A 5 4.46 -13.74 -4.74
C SER A 5 3.55 -12.95 -3.78
N ALA A 6 3.56 -13.27 -2.48
CA ALA A 6 2.82 -12.53 -1.47
C ALA A 6 3.41 -11.12 -1.23
N LEU A 7 4.74 -11.01 -1.17
CA LEU A 7 5.43 -9.72 -1.02
C LEU A 7 5.27 -8.84 -2.27
N GLU A 8 5.33 -9.44 -3.46
CA GLU A 8 5.07 -8.75 -4.72
C GLU A 8 3.64 -8.21 -4.79
N ALA A 9 2.64 -9.02 -4.42
CA ALA A 9 1.26 -8.59 -4.36
C ALA A 9 1.04 -7.46 -3.34
N ALA A 10 1.66 -7.55 -2.15
CA ALA A 10 1.59 -6.50 -1.14
C ALA A 10 2.26 -5.19 -1.62
N THR A 11 3.42 -5.30 -2.28
CA THR A 11 4.11 -4.15 -2.87
C THR A 11 3.27 -3.51 -3.98
N ARG A 12 2.59 -4.32 -4.79
CA ARG A 12 1.71 -3.81 -5.84
C ARG A 12 0.54 -3.00 -5.27
N ARG A 13 -0.10 -3.50 -4.21
CA ARG A 13 -1.19 -2.77 -3.52
C ARG A 13 -0.75 -1.40 -3.02
N VAL A 14 0.43 -1.30 -2.40
CA VAL A 14 1.00 0.00 -1.96
C VAL A 14 1.20 0.95 -3.14
N THR A 15 1.67 0.45 -4.28
CA THR A 15 1.83 1.24 -5.50
C THR A 15 0.48 1.72 -6.04
N ASP A 16 -0.52 0.83 -6.10
CA ASP A 16 -1.85 1.17 -6.58
C ASP A 16 -2.52 2.23 -5.68
N ASP A 17 -2.38 2.13 -4.35
CA ASP A 17 -2.88 3.15 -3.42
C ASP A 17 -2.24 4.53 -3.66
N ARG A 18 -0.92 4.58 -3.90
CA ARG A 18 -0.21 5.82 -4.21
C ARG A 18 -0.69 6.46 -5.51
N ILE A 19 -1.00 5.64 -6.52
CA ILE A 19 -1.59 6.12 -7.77
C ILE A 19 -2.97 6.71 -7.49
N GLN A 20 -3.82 6.04 -6.71
CA GLN A 20 -5.15 6.56 -6.36
C GLN A 20 -5.07 7.88 -5.58
N ILE A 21 -4.12 8.00 -4.65
CA ILE A 21 -3.84 9.27 -3.95
C ILE A 21 -3.52 10.39 -4.94
N ALA A 22 -2.58 10.16 -5.86
CA ALA A 22 -2.20 11.15 -6.85
C ALA A 22 -3.37 11.56 -7.76
N VAL A 23 -4.24 10.61 -8.13
CA VAL A 23 -5.47 10.89 -8.88
C VAL A 23 -6.40 11.82 -8.07
N GLN A 24 -6.65 11.52 -6.80
CA GLN A 24 -7.53 12.34 -5.97
C GLN A 24 -6.93 13.73 -5.71
N GLU A 25 -5.62 13.84 -5.52
CA GLU A 25 -4.93 15.13 -5.39
C GLU A 25 -5.07 15.97 -6.66
N ALA A 26 -4.92 15.36 -7.85
CA ALA A 26 -5.13 16.02 -9.12
C ALA A 26 -6.59 16.44 -9.34
N GLU A 27 -7.56 15.60 -8.97
CA GLU A 27 -8.99 15.93 -9.01
C GLU A 27 -9.31 17.13 -8.11
N ILE A 28 -8.77 17.17 -6.89
CA ILE A 28 -8.94 18.30 -5.96
C ILE A 28 -8.31 19.56 -6.56
N ALA A 29 -7.07 19.50 -7.04
CA ALA A 29 -6.39 20.66 -7.61
C ALA A 29 -7.15 21.21 -8.83
N GLY A 30 -7.58 20.33 -9.74
CA GLY A 30 -8.39 20.70 -10.89
C GLY A 30 -9.75 21.29 -10.51
N GLY A 31 -10.44 20.69 -9.53
CA GLY A 31 -11.71 21.19 -9.03
C GLY A 31 -11.60 22.58 -8.39
N VAL A 32 -10.54 22.82 -7.60
CA VAL A 32 -10.26 24.14 -7.02
C VAL A 32 -10.07 25.20 -8.11
N LEU A 33 -9.30 24.89 -9.15
CA LEU A 33 -9.06 25.81 -10.27
C LEU A 33 -10.34 26.15 -11.06
N ARG A 34 -11.28 25.21 -11.15
CA ARG A 34 -12.57 25.40 -11.83
C ARG A 34 -13.68 25.95 -10.94
N GLY A 35 -13.44 26.10 -9.63
CA GLY A 35 -14.48 26.49 -8.67
C GLY A 35 -15.52 25.40 -8.40
N GLU A 36 -15.17 24.13 -8.63
CA GLU A 36 -16.04 22.97 -8.43
C GLU A 36 -15.94 22.43 -6.99
N PRO A 37 -17.01 21.81 -6.46
CA PRO A 37 -16.95 21.13 -5.17
C PRO A 37 -15.92 19.99 -5.16
N THR A 38 -15.06 19.96 -4.13
CA THR A 38 -14.00 18.93 -3.99
C THR A 38 -14.21 18.00 -2.80
N SER A 39 -15.37 18.05 -2.14
CA SER A 39 -15.65 17.29 -0.91
C SER A 39 -15.52 15.78 -1.11
N LEU A 40 -16.08 15.23 -2.19
CA LEU A 40 -16.00 13.80 -2.49
C LEU A 40 -14.55 13.34 -2.74
N ALA A 41 -13.79 14.10 -3.53
CA ALA A 41 -12.39 13.76 -3.81
C ALA A 41 -11.53 13.82 -2.52
N ARG A 42 -11.85 14.74 -1.60
CA ARG A 42 -11.20 14.81 -0.27
C ARG A 42 -11.54 13.60 0.60
N GLU A 43 -12.80 13.16 0.62
CA GLU A 43 -13.22 11.97 1.38
C GLU A 43 -12.54 10.71 0.85
N LYS A 44 -12.49 10.56 -0.48
CA LYS A 44 -11.77 9.48 -1.15
C LYS A 44 -10.27 9.53 -0.84
N LEU A 45 -9.64 10.71 -0.92
CA LEU A 45 -8.23 10.89 -0.56
C LEU A 45 -7.95 10.43 0.87
N MET A 46 -8.79 10.81 1.84
CA MET A 46 -8.66 10.37 3.23
C MET A 46 -8.75 8.85 3.36
N SER A 47 -9.67 8.23 2.63
CA SER A 47 -9.83 6.77 2.60
C SER A 47 -8.60 6.08 1.99
N CYS A 48 -8.07 6.61 0.87
CA CYS A 48 -6.86 6.11 0.24
C CYS A 48 -5.63 6.22 1.16
N LEU A 49 -5.49 7.32 1.91
CA LEU A 49 -4.40 7.50 2.87
C LEU A 49 -4.47 6.51 4.03
N GLN A 50 -5.67 6.20 4.53
CA GLN A 50 -5.87 5.19 5.56
C GLN A 50 -5.52 3.78 5.04
N ASN A 51 -5.98 3.44 3.83
CA ASN A 51 -5.68 2.16 3.19
C ASN A 51 -4.16 2.01 2.92
N LEU A 52 -3.50 3.05 2.44
CA LEU A 52 -2.06 3.05 2.21
C LEU A 52 -1.28 2.71 3.49
N ARG A 53 -1.65 3.31 4.63
CA ARG A 53 -1.01 3.01 5.92
C ARG A 53 -1.17 1.55 6.30
N PHE A 54 -2.38 1.00 6.13
CA PHE A 54 -2.64 -0.41 6.41
C PHE A 54 -1.84 -1.35 5.49
N HIS A 55 -1.80 -1.07 4.18
CA HIS A 55 -1.08 -1.91 3.22
C HIS A 55 0.44 -1.83 3.37
N ILE A 56 0.99 -0.66 3.73
CA ILE A 56 2.41 -0.55 4.09
C ILE A 56 2.71 -1.45 5.29
N PHE A 57 1.92 -1.34 6.35
CA PHE A 57 2.11 -2.17 7.54
C PHE A 57 2.02 -3.68 7.22
N ALA A 58 1.03 -4.09 6.43
CA ALA A 58 0.89 -5.48 6.02
C ALA A 58 2.09 -5.98 5.18
N ARG A 59 2.57 -5.16 4.24
CA ARG A 59 3.78 -5.46 3.46
C ARG A 59 4.99 -5.65 4.37
N ASP A 60 5.18 -4.77 5.34
CA ASP A 60 6.33 -4.81 6.24
C ASP A 60 6.30 -6.05 7.13
N LEU A 61 5.11 -6.48 7.59
CA LEU A 61 4.95 -7.76 8.29
C LEU A 61 5.33 -8.97 7.42
N ILE A 62 4.91 -8.98 6.15
CA ILE A 62 5.27 -10.04 5.20
C ILE A 62 6.79 -10.06 4.99
N GLN A 63 7.41 -8.89 4.78
CA GLN A 63 8.85 -8.76 4.62
C GLN A 63 9.61 -9.26 5.86
N ALA A 64 9.16 -8.86 7.06
CA ALA A 64 9.75 -9.30 8.31
C ALA A 64 9.66 -10.83 8.46
N ARG A 65 8.50 -11.42 8.13
CA ARG A 65 8.31 -12.88 8.18
C ARG A 65 9.26 -13.62 7.25
N ILE A 66 9.37 -13.18 6.00
CA ILE A 66 10.30 -13.76 5.01
C ILE A 66 11.74 -13.67 5.52
N SER A 67 12.11 -12.52 6.09
CA SER A 67 13.46 -12.30 6.61
C SER A 67 13.80 -13.25 7.76
N VAL A 68 12.85 -13.46 8.70
CA VAL A 68 13.00 -14.45 9.78
C VAL A 68 13.17 -15.86 9.21
N ASP A 69 12.28 -16.29 8.31
CA ASP A 69 12.32 -17.63 7.72
C ASP A 69 13.66 -17.89 6.98
N GLN A 70 14.29 -16.85 6.42
CA GLN A 70 15.61 -16.93 5.76
C GLN A 70 16.80 -16.99 6.73
N HIS A 71 16.65 -16.50 7.97
CA HIS A 71 17.73 -16.44 8.97
C HIS A 71 17.69 -17.61 9.98
N LEU A 72 16.69 -18.50 9.92
CA LEU A 72 16.69 -19.70 10.76
C LEU A 72 17.72 -20.74 10.24
N PRO A 73 18.59 -21.29 11.12
CA PRO A 73 19.46 -22.41 10.74
C PRO A 73 18.61 -23.62 10.34
N PRO A 74 19.07 -24.46 9.39
CA PRO A 74 18.35 -25.68 9.03
C PRO A 74 18.20 -26.54 10.28
N ILE A 75 16.95 -26.88 10.60
CA ILE A 75 16.65 -27.82 11.69
C ILE A 75 17.24 -29.17 11.28
N SER A 76 18.43 -29.51 11.79
CA SER A 76 19.00 -30.84 11.68
C SER A 76 18.04 -31.80 12.36
N ARG A 77 17.29 -32.57 11.56
CA ARG A 77 16.55 -33.73 12.05
C ARG A 77 17.56 -34.85 12.24
N THR A 78 17.99 -35.07 13.48
CA THR A 78 18.63 -36.33 13.93
C THR A 78 17.59 -37.42 14.05
#